data_AF-A0A1H7NGV9-F1
#
_entry.id   AF-A0A1H7NGV9-F1
#
_cell.length_a   1.000
_cell.length_b   1.000
_cell.length_c   1.000
_cell.angle_alpha   90.00
_cell.angle_beta   90.00
_cell.angle_gamma   90.00
#
_symmetry.space_group_name_H-M   'P 1'
#
loop_
_entity.id
_entity.type
_entity.pdbx_description
1 polymer ?
#
loop_
_entity_poly.entity_id
_entity_poly.type
_entity_poly.pdbx_seq_one_letter_code
_entity_poly.pdbx_strand_id
1 'polypeptide(L)'
;MNKEDAELLWNKNIIKLKNRRIIDSELLFDRALQIKESVFKKYAKPLKKDIIFCQCEVNRFMEDKGATEYIDKECTSTSIYEYAKEDIYGDEVNYILILKGTKVLYVEGLTREPEDYEIMLPPEIHLDFVEDIGSKKKDVD
;
A
#
# COMPACT_ATOMS: atom_id res chain seq x y z
N MET A 1 0.28 -18.63 3.78
CA MET A 1 -1.18 -18.70 4.00
C MET A 1 -1.80 -19.29 2.73
N ASN A 2 -2.63 -20.33 2.85
CA ASN A 2 -3.30 -20.91 1.69
C ASN A 2 -4.63 -20.16 1.38
N LYS A 3 -5.31 -20.49 0.28
CA LYS A 3 -6.56 -19.82 -0.12
C LYS A 3 -7.66 -19.99 0.94
N GLU A 4 -7.80 -21.19 1.51
CA GLU A 4 -8.84 -21.52 2.49
C GLU A 4 -8.67 -20.69 3.78
N ASP A 5 -7.44 -20.56 4.27
CA ASP A 5 -7.11 -19.72 5.43
C ASP A 5 -7.46 -18.24 5.17
N ALA A 6 -7.14 -17.75 3.97
CA ALA A 6 -7.42 -16.36 3.58
C ALA A 6 -8.92 -16.10 3.47
N GLU A 7 -9.68 -17.03 2.89
CA GLU A 7 -11.13 -16.95 2.78
C GLU A 7 -11.81 -17.00 4.15
N LEU A 8 -11.35 -17.88 5.05
CA LEU A 8 -11.85 -17.94 6.42
C LEU A 8 -11.62 -16.62 7.16
N LEU A 9 -10.41 -16.05 7.04
CA LEU A 9 -10.06 -14.77 7.64
C LEU A 9 -10.90 -13.62 7.07
N TRP A 10 -11.08 -13.60 5.75
CA TRP A 10 -11.92 -12.63 5.05
C TRP A 10 -13.37 -12.67 5.56
N ASN A 11 -13.99 -13.86 5.56
CA ASN A 11 -15.38 -14.03 5.98
C ASN A 11 -15.56 -13.58 7.44
N LYS A 12 -14.62 -13.94 8.33
CA LYS A 12 -14.62 -13.49 9.73
C LYS A 12 -14.54 -11.96 9.83
N ASN A 13 -13.68 -11.32 9.05
CA ASN A 13 -13.48 -9.87 9.09
C ASN A 13 -14.68 -9.11 8.50
N ILE A 14 -15.23 -9.55 7.37
CA ILE A 14 -16.39 -8.94 6.74
C ILE A 14 -17.62 -8.99 7.66
N ILE A 15 -17.89 -10.13 8.30
CA ILE A 15 -18.96 -10.24 9.29
C ILE A 15 -18.74 -9.26 10.45
N LYS A 16 -17.50 -9.17 10.97
CA LYS A 16 -17.15 -8.24 12.05
C LYS A 16 -17.36 -6.77 11.64
N LEU A 17 -16.97 -6.40 10.42
CA LEU A 17 -17.12 -5.04 9.90
C LEU A 17 -18.59 -4.67 9.69
N LYS A 18 -19.40 -5.60 9.16
CA LYS A 18 -20.85 -5.42 9.01
C LYS A 18 -21.55 -5.29 10.37
N ASN A 19 -21.22 -6.14 11.35
CA ASN A 19 -21.78 -6.05 12.70
C ASN A 19 -21.43 -4.72 13.39
N ARG A 20 -20.30 -4.12 13.03
CA ARG A 20 -19.89 -2.78 13.48
C ARG A 20 -20.47 -1.64 12.65
N ARG A 21 -21.29 -1.93 11.64
CA ARG A 21 -21.87 -0.95 10.69
C ARG A 21 -20.82 -0.10 9.97
N ILE A 22 -19.64 -0.68 9.73
CA ILE A 22 -18.57 -0.04 8.94
C ILE A 22 -18.84 -0.26 7.44
N ILE A 23 -19.46 -1.38 7.10
CA ILE A 23 -19.89 -1.73 5.74
C ILE A 23 -21.35 -2.18 5.77
N ASP A 24 -22.07 -1.90 4.69
CA ASP A 24 -23.52 -2.15 4.60
C ASP A 24 -23.85 -3.56 4.09
N SER A 25 -22.89 -4.23 3.46
CA SER A 25 -23.09 -5.55 2.84
C SER A 25 -21.88 -6.45 3.01
N GLU A 26 -22.13 -7.76 3.09
CA GLU A 26 -21.07 -8.77 3.02
C GLU A 26 -20.65 -8.96 1.57
N LEU A 27 -19.35 -8.95 1.32
CA LEU A 27 -18.77 -9.23 0.01
C LEU A 27 -18.11 -10.60 0.05
N LEU A 28 -18.48 -11.50 -0.86
CA LEU A 28 -17.86 -12.83 -0.97
C LEU A 28 -16.37 -12.69 -1.34
N PHE A 29 -15.52 -13.59 -0.81
CA PHE A 29 -14.07 -13.55 -1.02
C PHE A 29 -13.67 -13.51 -2.50
N ASP A 30 -14.15 -14.47 -3.30
CA ASP A 30 -13.86 -14.51 -4.74
C ASP A 30 -14.38 -13.27 -5.48
N ARG A 31 -15.50 -12.70 -5.00
CA ARG A 31 -16.03 -11.46 -5.58
C ARG A 31 -15.16 -10.25 -5.25
N ALA A 32 -14.60 -10.20 -4.05
CA ALA A 32 -13.66 -9.16 -3.63
C ALA A 32 -12.39 -9.18 -4.49
N LEU A 33 -11.84 -10.37 -4.77
CA LEU A 33 -10.69 -10.55 -5.66
C LEU A 33 -10.98 -10.00 -7.07
N GLN A 34 -12.12 -10.36 -7.65
CA GLN A 34 -12.53 -9.86 -8.97
C GLN A 34 -12.69 -8.33 -9.00
N ILE A 35 -13.27 -7.76 -7.94
CA ILE A 35 -13.48 -6.31 -7.85
C ILE A 35 -12.13 -5.60 -7.81
N LYS A 36 -11.18 -6.08 -7.00
CA LYS A 36 -9.85 -5.51 -6.87
C LYS A 36 -9.18 -5.32 -8.24
N GLU A 37 -9.12 -6.38 -9.06
CA GLU A 37 -8.54 -6.31 -10.41
C GLU A 37 -9.30 -5.32 -11.31
N SER A 38 -10.63 -5.36 -11.26
CA SER A 38 -11.48 -4.50 -12.10
C SER A 38 -11.33 -3.01 -11.77
N VAL A 39 -11.12 -2.66 -10.50
CA VAL A 39 -10.97 -1.27 -10.04
C VAL A 39 -9.72 -0.65 -10.66
N PHE A 40 -8.58 -1.34 -10.57
CA PHE A 40 -7.35 -0.85 -11.20
C PHE A 40 -7.50 -0.75 -12.72
N LYS A 41 -8.05 -1.78 -13.37
CA LYS A 41 -8.24 -1.78 -14.82
C LYS A 41 -9.10 -0.61 -15.30
N LYS A 42 -10.15 -0.24 -14.55
CA LYS A 42 -11.14 0.76 -14.94
C LYS A 42 -10.78 2.18 -14.50
N TYR A 43 -10.23 2.34 -13.31
CA TYR A 43 -10.10 3.64 -12.66
C TYR A 43 -8.66 4.13 -12.50
N ALA A 44 -7.65 3.24 -12.52
CA ALA A 44 -6.27 3.67 -12.41
C ALA A 44 -5.86 4.58 -13.58
N LYS A 45 -5.10 5.63 -13.27
CA LYS A 45 -4.65 6.63 -14.25
C LYS A 45 -3.14 6.59 -14.38
N PRO A 46 -2.60 6.69 -15.62
CA PRO A 46 -1.16 6.78 -15.81
C PRO A 46 -0.65 8.12 -15.29
N LEU A 47 0.48 8.07 -14.58
CA LEU A 47 1.20 9.27 -14.16
C LEU A 47 1.69 10.08 -15.36
N LYS A 48 1.59 11.40 -15.28
CA LYS A 48 2.01 12.33 -16.34
C LYS A 48 3.51 12.66 -16.28
N LYS A 49 4.14 12.45 -15.13
CA LYS A 49 5.55 12.70 -14.82
C LYS A 49 6.01 11.73 -13.74
N ASP A 50 7.32 11.60 -13.59
CA ASP A 50 7.91 10.88 -12.47
C ASP A 50 7.55 11.60 -11.16
N ILE A 51 7.31 10.84 -10.10
CA ILE A 51 6.91 11.34 -8.79
C ILE A 51 7.44 10.43 -7.69
N ILE A 52 7.71 11.01 -6.53
CA ILE A 52 8.07 10.24 -5.32
C ILE A 52 6.81 10.10 -4.49
N PHE A 53 6.53 8.87 -4.06
CA PHE A 53 5.55 8.59 -3.01
C PHE A 53 6.25 8.13 -1.75
N CYS A 54 5.58 8.37 -0.62
CA CYS A 54 6.04 7.97 0.69
C CYS A 54 5.24 6.77 1.18
N GLN A 55 5.89 5.86 1.89
CA GLN A 55 5.25 4.74 2.58
C GLN A 55 5.90 4.58 3.95
N CYS A 56 5.09 4.59 5.00
CA CYS A 56 5.54 4.28 6.36
C CYS A 56 5.34 2.79 6.63
N GLU A 57 6.33 2.15 7.25
CA GLU A 57 6.26 0.75 7.65
C GLU A 57 6.76 0.56 9.10
N VAL A 58 6.26 -0.46 9.77
CA VAL A 58 6.69 -0.81 11.14
C VAL A 58 8.06 -1.50 11.16
N ASN A 59 8.44 -2.17 10.06
CA ASN A 59 9.77 -2.78 9.91
C ASN A 59 10.21 -2.68 8.45
N ARG A 60 11.49 -2.36 8.20
CA ARG A 60 12.05 -2.26 6.85
C ARG A 60 12.01 -3.62 6.16
N PHE A 61 11.16 -3.80 5.14
CA PHE A 61 11.12 -5.07 4.42
C PHE A 61 12.42 -5.37 3.66
N MET A 62 13.02 -4.37 3.01
CA MET A 62 14.17 -4.56 2.10
C MET A 62 15.52 -4.57 2.82
N GLU A 63 15.72 -3.73 3.84
CA GLU A 63 17.02 -3.63 4.51
C GLU A 63 17.31 -4.74 5.51
N ASP A 64 16.32 -5.19 6.29
CA ASP A 64 16.53 -6.18 7.36
C ASP A 64 16.94 -7.56 6.82
N LYS A 65 16.75 -7.82 5.52
CA LYS A 65 16.99 -9.13 4.89
C LYS A 65 18.04 -9.12 3.78
N GLY A 66 18.68 -7.96 3.53
CA GLY A 66 19.58 -7.80 2.39
C GLY A 66 18.89 -8.01 1.03
N ALA A 67 17.57 -7.78 0.98
CA ALA A 67 16.80 -7.92 -0.24
C ALA A 67 16.94 -6.64 -1.07
N THR A 68 17.37 -6.77 -2.31
CA THR A 68 17.51 -5.65 -3.25
C THR A 68 16.28 -5.42 -4.11
N GLU A 69 15.32 -6.35 -4.06
CA GLU A 69 14.12 -6.36 -4.87
C GLU A 69 12.91 -6.76 -4.02
N TYR A 70 11.78 -6.12 -4.27
CA TYR A 70 10.50 -6.43 -3.66
C TYR A 70 9.41 -6.49 -4.72
N ILE A 71 8.65 -7.59 -4.73
CA ILE A 71 7.47 -7.73 -5.57
C ILE A 71 6.27 -7.82 -4.64
N ASP A 72 5.44 -6.77 -4.64
CA ASP A 72 4.16 -6.81 -3.96
C ASP A 72 3.15 -7.51 -4.88
N LYS A 73 2.77 -8.73 -4.51
CA LYS A 73 1.74 -9.49 -5.23
C LYS A 73 0.35 -8.88 -5.04
N GLU A 74 0.19 -8.08 -3.99
CA GLU A 74 -1.03 -7.36 -3.68
C GLU A 74 -0.86 -5.87 -4.06
N CYS A 75 -1.70 -4.98 -3.53
CA CYS A 75 -1.54 -3.56 -3.84
C CYS A 75 -0.68 -2.89 -2.77
N THR A 76 0.29 -2.07 -3.18
CA THR A 76 1.08 -1.26 -2.24
C THR A 76 0.36 0.05 -1.96
N SER A 77 0.07 0.32 -0.69
CA SER A 77 -0.47 1.60 -0.24
C SER A 77 0.67 2.59 -0.03
N THR A 78 0.52 3.78 -0.61
CA THR A 78 1.51 4.85 -0.59
C THR A 78 0.81 6.21 -0.49
N SER A 79 1.60 7.26 -0.41
CA SER A 79 1.11 8.61 -0.20
C SER A 79 1.90 9.65 -1.00
N ILE A 80 1.25 10.75 -1.41
CA ILE A 80 1.96 11.92 -1.97
C ILE A 80 2.57 12.84 -0.91
N TYR A 81 2.24 12.62 0.35
CA TYR A 81 2.69 13.44 1.47
C TYR A 81 3.34 12.57 2.54
N GLU A 82 4.43 13.07 3.09
CA GLU A 82 5.16 12.46 4.18
C GLU A 82 4.49 12.81 5.51
N TYR A 83 3.57 11.97 5.97
CA TYR A 83 3.00 12.09 7.32
C TYR A 83 3.73 11.15 8.26
N ALA A 84 4.37 11.72 9.29
CA ALA A 84 4.84 10.97 10.45
C ALA A 84 3.65 10.69 11.40
N LYS A 85 2.71 9.82 10.99
CA LYS A 85 1.78 9.17 11.94
C LYS A 85 2.42 7.89 12.45
N GLU A 86 3.60 8.02 13.07
CA GLU A 86 4.47 6.91 13.48
C GLU A 86 3.71 5.90 14.36
N ASP A 87 2.86 6.39 15.27
CA ASP A 87 2.00 5.57 16.14
C ASP A 87 1.04 4.64 15.39
N ILE A 88 0.71 4.96 14.13
CA ILE A 88 -0.24 4.21 13.30
C ILE A 88 0.48 3.38 12.24
N TYR A 89 1.47 3.96 11.57
CA TYR A 89 2.07 3.39 10.36
C TYR A 89 3.52 2.91 10.53
N GLY A 90 4.17 3.23 11.65
CA GLY A 90 5.58 2.96 11.89
C GLY A 90 6.48 4.16 11.59
N ASP A 91 7.70 4.09 12.09
CA ASP A 91 8.74 5.11 12.03
C ASP A 91 9.66 4.99 10.81
N GLU A 92 9.54 3.90 10.04
CA GLU A 92 10.36 3.68 8.86
C GLU A 92 9.70 4.28 7.61
N VAL A 93 10.33 5.32 7.06
CA VAL A 93 9.84 6.05 5.89
C VAL A 93 10.58 5.60 4.64
N ASN A 94 9.85 5.01 3.70
CA ASN A 94 10.32 4.66 2.37
C ASN A 94 9.91 5.74 1.36
N TYR A 95 10.86 6.15 0.51
CA TYR A 95 10.61 7.01 -0.64
C TYR A 95 10.69 6.20 -1.92
N ILE A 96 9.59 6.14 -2.65
CA ILE A 96 9.44 5.28 -3.82
C ILE A 96 9.30 6.16 -5.05
N LEU A 97 10.31 6.13 -5.94
CA LEU A 97 10.25 6.80 -7.23
C LEU A 97 9.36 5.99 -8.17
N ILE A 98 8.23 6.57 -8.57
CA ILE A 98 7.32 5.99 -9.55
C ILE A 98 7.47 6.73 -10.88
N LEU A 99 7.81 5.96 -11.91
CA LEU A 99 8.01 6.48 -13.26
C LEU A 99 6.70 6.94 -13.91
N LYS A 100 6.83 7.93 -14.79
CA LYS A 100 5.79 8.38 -15.71
C LYS A 100 5.21 7.18 -16.47
N GLY A 101 3.89 7.19 -16.62
CA GLY A 101 3.16 6.13 -17.32
C GLY A 101 2.68 4.99 -16.42
N THR A 102 3.26 4.82 -15.22
CA THR A 102 2.74 3.87 -14.23
C THR A 102 1.30 4.23 -13.87
N LYS A 103 0.41 3.23 -13.91
CA LYS A 103 -0.99 3.40 -13.56
C LYS A 103 -1.15 3.33 -12.05
N VAL A 104 -1.74 4.36 -11.47
CA VAL A 104 -1.96 4.46 -10.02
C VAL A 104 -3.43 4.78 -9.74
N LEU A 105 -3.90 4.41 -8.55
CA LEU A 105 -5.25 4.72 -8.09
C LEU A 105 -5.17 5.72 -6.93
N TYR A 106 -5.62 6.95 -7.15
CA TYR A 106 -5.78 7.93 -6.08
C TYR A 106 -7.13 7.73 -5.41
N VAL A 107 -7.14 7.54 -4.09
CA VAL A 107 -8.33 7.08 -3.33
C VAL A 107 -8.80 8.07 -2.26
N GLU A 108 -8.44 9.35 -2.40
CA GLU A 108 -8.95 10.42 -1.52
C GLU A 108 -10.48 10.40 -1.41
N GLY A 109 -10.98 10.50 -0.17
CA GLY A 109 -12.42 10.47 0.13
C GLY A 109 -13.09 9.10 0.08
N LEU A 110 -12.37 8.04 -0.33
CA LEU A 110 -12.83 6.65 -0.22
C LEU A 110 -12.25 5.93 1.00
N THR A 111 -11.17 6.48 1.55
CA THR A 111 -10.45 5.92 2.68
C THR A 111 -10.99 6.46 3.99
N ARG A 112 -10.67 5.79 5.09
CA ARG A 112 -11.06 6.24 6.43
C ARG A 112 -10.37 7.55 6.83
N GLU A 113 -9.18 7.77 6.29
CA GLU A 113 -8.31 8.91 6.56
C GLU A 113 -8.08 9.67 5.24
N PRO A 114 -9.01 10.54 4.80
CA PRO A 114 -8.87 11.27 3.53
C PRO A 114 -7.63 12.16 3.48
N GLU A 115 -7.19 12.63 4.65
CA GLU A 115 -5.99 13.46 4.82
C GLU A 115 -4.68 12.68 4.59
N ASP A 116 -4.76 11.36 4.39
CA ASP A 116 -3.60 10.52 4.06
C ASP A 116 -3.31 10.48 2.54
N TYR A 117 -4.04 11.27 1.74
CA TYR A 117 -3.87 11.46 0.30
C TYR A 117 -3.39 10.18 -0.42
N GLU A 118 -4.06 9.07 -0.10
CA GLU A 118 -3.56 7.73 -0.37
C GLU A 118 -3.57 7.43 -1.87
N ILE A 119 -2.46 6.84 -2.33
CA ILE A 119 -2.28 6.30 -3.66
C ILE A 119 -1.99 4.82 -3.57
N MET A 120 -2.79 4.03 -4.25
CA MET A 120 -2.57 2.60 -4.40
C MET A 120 -1.77 2.32 -5.67
N LEU A 121 -0.66 1.63 -5.53
CA LEU A 121 0.10 1.02 -6.60
C LEU A 121 -0.54 -0.32 -7.01
N PRO A 122 -0.42 -0.70 -8.30
CA PRO A 122 -1.08 -1.89 -8.82
C PRO A 122 -0.47 -3.18 -8.25
N PRO A 123 -1.23 -4.29 -8.29
CA PRO A 123 -0.69 -5.62 -8.06
C PRO A 123 0.51 -5.95 -8.93
N GLU A 124 1.40 -6.76 -8.37
CA GLU A 124 2.65 -7.24 -8.99
C GLU A 124 3.63 -6.11 -9.31
N ILE A 125 3.57 -5.00 -8.55
CA ILE A 125 4.58 -3.96 -8.69
C ILE A 125 5.94 -4.48 -8.21
N HIS A 126 6.95 -4.23 -9.04
CA HIS A 126 8.33 -4.56 -8.74
C HIS A 126 9.05 -3.27 -8.33
N LEU A 127 9.64 -3.30 -7.14
CA LEU A 127 10.38 -2.21 -6.55
C LEU A 127 11.82 -2.66 -6.31
N ASP A 128 12.77 -1.87 -6.77
CA ASP A 128 14.19 -2.09 -6.57
C ASP A 128 14.72 -1.15 -5.49
N PHE A 129 15.53 -1.68 -4.58
CA PHE A 129 16.23 -0.88 -3.60
C PHE A 129 17.32 -0.04 -4.28
N VAL A 130 17.33 1.26 -4.01
CA VAL A 130 18.29 2.20 -4.59
C VAL A 130 19.37 2.58 -3.58
N GLU A 131 18.99 3.22 -2.47
CA GLU A 131 19.90 3.58 -1.39
C GLU A 131 19.15 3.73 -0.06
N ASP A 132 19.86 3.51 1.05
CA ASP A 132 19.44 3.90 2.39
C ASP A 132 19.92 5.33 2.66
N ILE A 133 18.97 6.24 2.85
CA ILE A 133 19.25 7.65 3.17
C ILE A 133 19.27 7.92 4.68
N GLY A 134 18.79 6.99 5.51
CA GLY A 134 18.75 7.08 6.97
C GLY A 134 20.08 6.76 7.64
N SER A 135 20.87 5.83 7.08
CA SER A 135 22.23 5.50 7.56
C SER A 135 23.28 6.60 7.33
N LYS A 136 22.94 7.67 6.58
CA LYS A 136 23.80 8.85 6.40
C LYS A 136 23.65 9.90 7.51
N LYS A 137 22.93 9.61 8.62
CA LYS A 137 23.02 10.42 9.85
C LYS A 137 24.46 10.31 10.39
N LYS A 138 25.27 11.27 9.95
CA LYS A 138 26.63 11.56 10.43
C LYS A 138 26.74 11.29 11.92
N ASP A 139 27.81 10.58 12.28
CA ASP A 139 28.51 10.80 13.54
C ASP A 139 28.59 12.31 13.76
N VAL A 140 27.78 12.81 14.69
CA VAL A 140 27.90 14.18 15.16
C VAL A 140 29.01 14.14 16.19
N ASP A 141 30.14 14.75 15.83
CA ASP A 141 31.29 15.02 16.71
C ASP A 141 30.89 15.60 18.08
#